data_AF-A0A7R9WY90-F1
#
_entry.id   AF-A0A7R9WY90-F1
#
_cell.length_a   1.000
_cell.length_b   1.000
_cell.length_c   1.000
_cell.angle_alpha   90.00
_cell.angle_beta   90.00
_cell.angle_gamma   90.00
#
_symmetry.space_group_name_H-M   'P 1'
#
loop_
_entity.id
_entity.type
_entity.pdbx_description
1 polymer ?
#
loop_
_entity_poly.entity_id
_entity_poly.type
_entity_poly.pdbx_seq_one_letter_code
_entity_poly.pdbx_strand_id
1 'polypeptide(L)'
;KPGMKGRTKLRLEVSDEQKQDVVDCATAYHTRCRRRRRFSALISSEENNRSDTMDFYGRFSHIRETLDYGYHSNYTFERQKLQDAIISDMLESAIISDNNGQLGTVPTEPWIVFTAGAMGAGKSYTMNKLVGKDRFPLTAFVVVDPDEIRHLLPEFHVYVEENPVLAGELTRKEAGYIAEILTLAALQAGKNVLQDGSLRDSDWYQTYFARLRKDFPSLRQAILHITAPREAVLKRAADRALVTGRVVPEHILEEAMEQVPRSVKILGPLVDYYAELNNAPDATDIELMKPVGSSWETFREVWKQTVAYVPRGRKLEEITKKLESRTSSSMDGDHA
;
A
#
# COMPACT_ATOMS: atom_id res chain seq x y z
N LYS A 1 11.87 -88.35 11.74
CA LYS A 1 12.33 -88.47 10.34
C LYS A 1 12.31 -87.07 9.70
N PRO A 2 13.31 -86.73 8.87
CA PRO A 2 13.86 -85.37 8.69
C PRO A 2 13.27 -84.60 7.48
N GLY A 3 13.57 -83.29 7.38
CA GLY A 3 13.55 -82.60 6.09
C GLY A 3 13.34 -81.07 6.09
N MET A 4 14.36 -80.28 6.47
CA MET A 4 14.49 -78.86 6.11
C MET A 4 14.80 -78.71 4.61
N LYS A 5 14.09 -77.83 3.90
CA LYS A 5 14.49 -77.03 2.71
C LYS A 5 13.49 -75.87 2.61
N GLY A 6 13.78 -74.60 2.36
CA GLY A 6 14.97 -73.80 2.09
C GLY A 6 14.42 -72.46 1.60
N ARG A 7 14.58 -71.37 2.35
CA ARG A 7 14.20 -70.01 1.92
C ARG A 7 15.45 -69.30 1.44
N THR A 8 15.60 -69.20 0.13
CA THR A 8 16.65 -68.43 -0.53
C THR A 8 16.43 -66.94 -0.23
N LYS A 9 17.29 -66.34 0.60
CA LYS A 9 17.43 -64.88 0.71
C LYS A 9 18.09 -64.39 -0.57
N LEU A 10 17.32 -63.74 -1.45
CA LEU A 10 17.87 -62.87 -2.48
C LEU A 10 18.51 -61.67 -1.77
N ARG A 11 19.83 -61.71 -1.64
CA ARG A 11 20.66 -60.58 -1.24
C ARG A 11 20.83 -59.73 -2.51
N LEU A 12 20.08 -58.63 -2.61
CA LEU A 12 20.38 -57.58 -3.58
C LEU A 12 21.74 -56.98 -3.17
N GLU A 13 22.80 -57.40 -3.85
CA GLU A 13 24.10 -56.76 -3.76
C GLU A 13 24.01 -55.44 -4.55
N VAL A 14 23.72 -54.37 -3.82
CA VAL A 14 23.86 -53.00 -4.31
C VAL A 14 25.36 -52.75 -4.49
N SER A 15 25.77 -52.50 -5.74
CA SER A 15 27.17 -52.20 -6.09
C SER A 15 27.67 -50.98 -5.32
N ASP A 16 28.97 -50.93 -5.02
CA ASP A 16 29.55 -49.80 -4.27
C ASP A 16 29.41 -48.45 -5.02
N GLU A 17 29.27 -48.47 -6.35
CA GLU A 17 28.89 -47.30 -7.16
C GLU A 17 27.47 -46.78 -6.84
N GLN A 18 26.49 -47.66 -6.60
CA GLN A 18 25.12 -47.25 -6.25
C GLN A 18 25.03 -46.73 -4.80
N LYS A 19 25.94 -47.13 -3.91
CA LYS A 19 26.05 -46.54 -2.57
C LYS A 19 26.72 -45.16 -2.63
N GLN A 20 27.68 -44.97 -3.54
CA GLN A 20 28.36 -43.70 -3.75
C GLN A 20 27.39 -42.64 -4.31
N ASP A 21 26.53 -42.99 -5.27
CA ASP A 21 25.50 -42.07 -5.80
C ASP A 21 24.48 -41.60 -4.75
N VAL A 22 24.11 -42.48 -3.79
CA VAL A 22 23.19 -42.11 -2.70
C VAL A 22 23.89 -41.23 -1.65
N VAL A 23 25.18 -41.46 -1.39
CA VAL A 23 26.00 -40.63 -0.50
C VAL A 23 26.32 -39.28 -1.14
N ASP A 24 26.55 -39.23 -2.44
CA ASP A 24 26.79 -38.01 -3.23
C ASP A 24 25.49 -37.20 -3.40
N CYS A 25 24.34 -37.86 -3.52
CA CYS A 25 23.02 -37.22 -3.48
C CYS A 25 22.70 -36.66 -2.08
N ALA A 26 23.08 -37.36 -1.00
CA ALA A 26 22.89 -36.91 0.37
C ALA A 26 23.85 -35.77 0.76
N THR A 27 25.09 -35.79 0.27
CA THR A 27 26.04 -34.68 0.46
C THR A 27 25.72 -33.49 -0.43
N ALA A 28 25.18 -33.68 -1.64
CA ALA A 28 24.61 -32.58 -2.43
C ALA A 28 23.39 -31.94 -1.73
N TYR A 29 22.57 -32.73 -1.04
CA TYR A 29 21.44 -32.22 -0.25
C TYR A 29 21.89 -31.48 1.02
N HIS A 30 22.97 -31.93 1.67
CA HIS A 30 23.53 -31.28 2.85
C HIS A 30 24.44 -30.07 2.54
N THR A 31 25.04 -30.01 1.36
CA THR A 31 25.80 -28.81 0.90
C THR A 31 24.87 -27.71 0.40
N ARG A 32 23.60 -28.06 0.11
CA ARG A 32 22.49 -27.11 -0.06
C ARG A 32 21.84 -26.72 1.26
N CYS A 33 22.58 -26.80 2.37
CA CYS A 33 22.29 -26.00 3.56
C CYS A 33 22.44 -24.53 3.15
N ARG A 34 21.34 -23.99 2.60
CA ARG A 34 21.15 -22.61 2.18
C ARG A 34 21.90 -21.74 3.17
N ARG A 35 22.94 -21.03 2.71
CA ARG A 35 23.40 -19.82 3.39
C ARG A 35 22.15 -18.97 3.54
N ARG A 36 21.49 -19.04 4.70
CA ARG A 36 20.41 -18.10 5.04
C ARG A 36 21.05 -16.74 4.87
N ARG A 37 20.61 -15.99 3.86
CA ARG A 37 21.07 -14.61 3.69
C ARG A 37 20.80 -13.93 5.02
N ARG A 38 21.85 -13.53 5.71
CA ARG A 38 21.70 -12.76 6.94
C ARG A 38 21.15 -11.42 6.52
N PHE A 39 20.12 -10.98 7.23
CA PHE A 39 19.62 -9.63 7.09
C PHE A 39 20.76 -8.62 7.25
N SER A 40 20.75 -7.58 6.43
CA SER A 40 21.69 -6.47 6.50
C SER A 40 20.92 -5.15 6.45
N ALA A 41 21.12 -4.29 7.45
CA ALA A 41 20.54 -2.95 7.47
C ALA A 41 21.19 -1.98 6.45
N LEU A 42 22.29 -2.41 5.80
CA LEU A 42 23.04 -1.61 4.84
C LEU A 42 22.56 -1.76 3.40
N ILE A 43 21.66 -2.70 3.13
CA ILE A 43 21.09 -2.94 1.80
C ILE A 43 19.57 -2.83 1.86
N SER A 44 18.94 -2.66 0.70
CA SER A 44 17.51 -2.46 0.63
C SER A 44 16.71 -3.69 1.06
N SER A 45 15.46 -3.45 1.46
CA SER A 45 14.44 -4.48 1.72
C SER A 45 14.25 -5.40 0.51
N GLU A 46 14.33 -4.84 -0.70
CA GLU A 46 14.34 -5.58 -1.96
C GLU A 46 15.54 -6.54 -2.02
N GLU A 47 16.76 -6.06 -1.81
CA GLU A 47 17.98 -6.88 -1.94
C GLU A 47 18.08 -7.97 -0.86
N ASN A 48 17.63 -7.69 0.36
CA ASN A 48 17.54 -8.66 1.44
C ASN A 48 16.60 -9.83 1.08
N ASN A 49 15.51 -9.55 0.37
CA ASN A 49 14.38 -10.48 0.18
C ASN A 49 14.12 -10.89 -1.28
N ARG A 50 14.95 -10.47 -2.23
CA ARG A 50 14.79 -10.81 -3.66
C ARG A 50 14.91 -12.32 -3.90
N SER A 51 14.04 -12.82 -4.78
CA SER A 51 14.16 -14.15 -5.37
C SER A 51 14.99 -14.09 -6.65
N ASP A 52 15.70 -15.18 -6.96
CA ASP A 52 16.37 -15.35 -8.24
C ASP A 52 15.46 -16.05 -9.28
N THR A 53 14.25 -16.47 -8.88
CA THR A 53 13.22 -17.04 -9.77
C THR A 53 12.01 -16.12 -9.89
N MET A 54 11.24 -16.28 -10.97
CA MET A 54 9.98 -15.56 -11.23
C MET A 54 8.76 -16.38 -10.83
N ASP A 55 8.88 -17.14 -9.74
CA ASP A 55 7.74 -17.88 -9.20
C ASP A 55 6.89 -16.94 -8.34
N PHE A 56 5.58 -16.91 -8.62
CA PHE A 56 4.62 -16.10 -7.89
C PHE A 56 3.73 -16.97 -7.02
N TYR A 57 3.52 -16.53 -5.78
CA TYR A 57 2.86 -17.34 -4.76
C TYR A 57 1.71 -16.58 -4.12
N GLY A 58 0.82 -17.34 -3.51
CA GLY A 58 -0.22 -16.82 -2.63
C GLY A 58 -1.40 -16.18 -3.37
N ARG A 59 -2.19 -15.42 -2.61
CA ARG A 59 -3.53 -14.93 -3.01
C ARG A 59 -3.45 -13.94 -4.16
N PHE A 60 -2.36 -13.20 -4.26
CA PHE A 60 -2.16 -12.13 -5.24
C PHE A 60 -1.12 -12.49 -6.30
N SER A 61 -0.82 -13.78 -6.49
CA SER A 61 0.11 -14.27 -7.51
C SER A 61 -0.25 -13.79 -8.92
N HIS A 62 -1.53 -13.85 -9.30
CA HIS A 62 -2.02 -13.36 -10.60
C HIS A 62 -1.83 -11.86 -10.81
N ILE A 63 -1.79 -11.06 -9.74
CA ILE A 63 -1.49 -9.61 -9.85
C ILE A 63 0.01 -9.42 -10.03
N ARG A 64 0.83 -10.14 -9.24
CA ARG A 64 2.30 -10.10 -9.34
C ARG A 64 2.76 -10.37 -10.77
N GLU A 65 2.20 -11.39 -11.42
CA GLU A 65 2.46 -11.74 -12.82
C GLU A 65 2.32 -10.57 -13.81
N THR A 66 1.53 -9.55 -13.48
CA THR A 66 1.24 -8.41 -14.36
C THR A 66 2.08 -7.16 -14.11
N LEU A 67 2.94 -7.18 -13.08
CA LEU A 67 3.75 -6.01 -12.69
C LEU A 67 4.97 -5.80 -13.60
N ASP A 68 5.48 -4.58 -13.61
CA ASP A 68 6.69 -4.22 -14.37
C ASP A 68 7.97 -4.69 -13.64
N TYR A 69 8.49 -5.84 -14.06
CA TYR A 69 9.76 -6.39 -13.57
C TYR A 69 11.01 -5.76 -14.21
N GLY A 70 10.86 -4.78 -15.09
CA GLY A 70 11.94 -3.87 -15.46
C GLY A 70 12.24 -2.87 -14.33
N TYR A 71 11.26 -2.60 -13.47
CA TYR A 71 11.39 -1.72 -12.32
C TYR A 71 11.46 -2.49 -10.98
N HIS A 72 10.57 -3.48 -10.79
CA HIS A 72 10.46 -4.29 -9.58
C HIS A 72 11.30 -5.56 -9.63
N SER A 73 11.74 -6.06 -8.47
CA SER A 73 12.22 -7.44 -8.32
C SER A 73 11.10 -8.39 -7.91
N ASN A 74 11.29 -9.69 -8.17
CA ASN A 74 10.49 -10.71 -7.49
C ASN A 74 11.06 -11.01 -6.09
N TYR A 75 10.21 -11.51 -5.19
CA TYR A 75 10.53 -11.76 -3.79
C TYR A 75 10.45 -13.25 -3.46
N THR A 76 11.16 -13.67 -2.40
CA THR A 76 11.10 -15.06 -1.92
C THR A 76 9.68 -15.46 -1.51
N PHE A 77 9.42 -16.77 -1.48
CA PHE A 77 8.12 -17.32 -1.03
C PHE A 77 7.69 -16.75 0.33
N GLU A 78 8.60 -16.77 1.30
CA GLU A 78 8.34 -16.29 2.66
C GLU A 78 8.00 -14.80 2.67
N ARG A 79 8.68 -14.00 1.84
CA ARG A 79 8.41 -12.56 1.75
C ARG A 79 7.11 -12.26 1.03
N GLN A 80 6.78 -12.96 -0.05
CA GLN A 80 5.47 -12.83 -0.70
C GLN A 80 4.32 -13.19 0.26
N LYS A 81 4.50 -14.16 1.17
CA LYS A 81 3.53 -14.48 2.22
C LYS A 81 3.32 -13.34 3.22
N LEU A 82 4.38 -12.65 3.64
CA LEU A 82 4.28 -11.45 4.48
C LEU A 82 3.52 -10.35 3.74
N GLN A 83 3.89 -10.08 2.49
CA GLN A 83 3.24 -9.07 1.65
C GLN A 83 1.74 -9.38 1.50
N ASP A 84 1.35 -10.64 1.25
CA ASP A 84 -0.05 -11.06 1.18
C ASP A 84 -0.83 -10.79 2.47
N ALA A 85 -0.19 -10.96 3.64
CA ALA A 85 -0.80 -10.69 4.92
C ALA A 85 -1.07 -9.20 5.11
N ILE A 86 -0.08 -8.34 4.80
CA ILE A 86 -0.21 -6.88 4.81
C ILE A 86 -1.37 -6.44 3.88
N ILE A 87 -1.35 -6.91 2.63
CA ILE A 87 -2.37 -6.55 1.63
C ILE A 87 -3.75 -6.99 2.09
N SER A 88 -3.88 -8.21 2.63
CA SER A 88 -5.19 -8.73 3.06
C SER A 88 -5.77 -7.90 4.22
N ASP A 89 -4.94 -7.53 5.20
CA ASP A 89 -5.38 -6.72 6.33
C ASP A 89 -5.84 -5.32 5.88
N MET A 90 -5.03 -4.65 5.05
CA MET A 90 -5.36 -3.33 4.52
C MET A 90 -6.58 -3.37 3.59
N LEU A 91 -6.77 -4.42 2.80
CA LEU A 91 -7.91 -4.57 1.89
C LEU A 91 -9.25 -4.68 2.65
N GLU A 92 -9.24 -5.24 3.86
CA GLU A 92 -10.43 -5.42 4.68
C GLU A 92 -10.82 -4.16 5.46
N SER A 93 -10.04 -3.09 5.36
CA SER A 93 -10.23 -1.85 6.11
C SER A 93 -11.46 -1.04 5.66
N ALA A 94 -11.83 -1.06 4.37
CA ALA A 94 -12.87 -0.18 3.83
C ALA A 94 -14.31 -0.64 4.17
N ILE A 95 -15.11 0.28 4.72
CA ILE A 95 -16.53 0.11 5.06
C ILE A 95 -17.30 1.32 4.57
N ILE A 96 -18.38 1.07 3.83
CA ILE A 96 -19.27 2.09 3.28
C ILE A 96 -20.57 2.08 4.09
N SER A 97 -20.99 3.25 4.54
CA SER A 97 -22.36 3.50 5.02
C SER A 97 -23.04 4.41 4.04
N ASP A 98 -24.10 3.93 3.38
CA ASP A 98 -24.87 4.79 2.48
C ASP A 98 -25.91 5.64 3.24
N ASN A 99 -26.56 6.56 2.51
CA ASN A 99 -27.56 7.47 3.07
C ASN A 99 -28.82 6.76 3.60
N ASN A 100 -29.04 5.50 3.24
CA ASN A 100 -30.15 4.68 3.73
C ASN A 100 -29.75 3.85 4.96
N GLY A 101 -28.55 4.08 5.50
CA GLY A 101 -27.99 3.34 6.63
C GLY A 101 -27.55 1.92 6.28
N GLN A 102 -27.40 1.58 5.00
CA GLN A 102 -26.90 0.27 4.60
C GLN A 102 -25.38 0.24 4.70
N LEU A 103 -24.87 -0.84 5.29
CA LEU A 103 -23.44 -1.08 5.38
C LEU A 103 -22.98 -2.02 4.27
N GLY A 104 -21.78 -1.77 3.75
CA GLY A 104 -21.15 -2.62 2.77
C GLY A 104 -19.67 -2.33 2.58
N THR A 105 -19.09 -2.92 1.55
CA THR A 105 -17.64 -2.79 1.25
C THR A 105 -17.37 -2.46 -0.21
N VAL A 106 -18.41 -2.44 -1.05
CA VAL A 106 -18.34 -2.21 -2.50
C VAL A 106 -19.41 -1.18 -2.87
N PRO A 107 -19.02 -0.02 -3.42
CA PRO A 107 -19.95 0.98 -3.94
C PRO A 107 -20.47 0.58 -5.33
N THR A 108 -21.54 1.24 -5.77
CA THR A 108 -22.04 1.15 -7.15
C THR A 108 -21.14 1.85 -8.17
N GLU A 109 -20.52 2.96 -7.76
CA GLU A 109 -19.58 3.76 -8.57
C GLU A 109 -18.26 3.92 -7.82
N PRO A 110 -17.27 3.03 -8.00
CA PRO A 110 -16.03 3.09 -7.25
C PRO A 110 -15.20 4.33 -7.60
N TRP A 111 -14.50 4.87 -6.60
CA TRP A 111 -13.54 5.95 -6.75
C TRP A 111 -12.11 5.44 -6.56
N ILE A 112 -11.19 5.94 -7.36
CA ILE A 112 -9.79 6.09 -6.96
C ILE A 112 -9.50 7.58 -6.75
N VAL A 113 -9.09 7.92 -5.54
CA VAL A 113 -8.75 9.28 -5.14
C VAL A 113 -7.25 9.35 -4.95
N PHE A 114 -6.60 10.28 -5.62
CA PHE A 114 -5.19 10.56 -5.46
C PHE A 114 -5.04 11.78 -4.56
N THR A 115 -4.28 11.65 -3.48
CA THR A 115 -3.78 12.86 -2.82
C THR A 115 -2.58 13.39 -3.61
N ALA A 116 -2.44 14.71 -3.63
CA ALA A 116 -1.29 15.38 -4.21
C ALA A 116 -0.79 16.46 -3.25
N GLY A 117 0.51 16.68 -3.21
CA GLY A 117 1.12 17.68 -2.34
C GLY A 117 2.53 17.30 -1.93
N ALA A 118 3.39 18.32 -1.79
CA ALA A 118 4.74 18.14 -1.29
C ALA A 118 4.76 17.45 0.08
N MET A 119 5.84 16.75 0.40
CA MET A 119 6.05 16.23 1.77
C MET A 119 6.09 17.43 2.73
N GLY A 120 5.31 17.40 3.82
CA GLY A 120 5.14 18.56 4.71
C GLY A 120 3.95 19.47 4.37
N ALA A 121 3.26 19.29 3.24
CA ALA A 121 2.02 20.03 2.93
C ALA A 121 0.87 19.73 3.92
N GLY A 122 0.96 18.60 4.65
CA GLY A 122 -0.02 18.19 5.64
C GLY A 122 -1.20 17.43 5.03
N LYS A 123 -0.94 16.49 4.11
CA LYS A 123 -1.95 15.63 3.48
C LYS A 123 -2.75 14.84 4.52
N SER A 124 -2.06 14.06 5.36
CA SER A 124 -2.72 13.27 6.42
C SER A 124 -3.48 14.16 7.42
N TYR A 125 -2.91 15.30 7.81
CA TYR A 125 -3.60 16.30 8.65
C TYR A 125 -4.90 16.81 7.99
N THR A 126 -4.82 17.16 6.71
CA THR A 126 -5.97 17.66 5.94
C THR A 126 -7.04 16.57 5.85
N MET A 127 -6.67 15.34 5.52
CA MET A 127 -7.61 14.22 5.47
C MET A 127 -8.29 13.98 6.83
N ASN A 128 -7.53 14.00 7.92
CA ASN A 128 -8.07 13.86 9.28
C ASN A 128 -9.03 15.01 9.63
N LYS A 129 -8.70 16.25 9.27
CA LYS A 129 -9.60 17.40 9.44
C LYS A 129 -10.89 17.27 8.63
N LEU A 130 -10.80 16.76 7.40
CA LEU A 130 -11.99 16.50 6.59
C LEU A 130 -12.87 15.42 7.22
N VAL A 131 -12.28 14.33 7.71
CA VAL A 131 -13.01 13.26 8.40
C VAL A 131 -13.67 13.79 9.68
N GLY A 132 -12.93 14.51 10.53
CA GLY A 132 -13.45 15.05 11.79
C GLY A 132 -14.56 16.10 11.60
N LYS A 133 -14.70 16.67 10.40
CA LYS A 133 -15.79 17.59 10.03
C LYS A 133 -16.84 16.95 9.12
N ASP A 134 -16.83 15.63 8.98
CA ASP A 134 -17.76 14.87 8.13
C ASP A 134 -17.77 15.34 6.67
N ARG A 135 -16.61 15.78 6.17
CA ARG A 135 -16.43 16.32 4.80
C ARG A 135 -15.97 15.25 3.80
N PHE A 136 -15.24 14.24 4.26
CA PHE A 136 -14.72 13.16 3.43
C PHE A 136 -14.89 11.81 4.13
N PRO A 137 -15.53 10.81 3.50
CA PRO A 137 -15.82 9.52 4.13
C PRO A 137 -14.61 8.58 4.02
N LEU A 138 -13.49 8.88 4.68
CA LEU A 138 -12.24 8.11 4.56
C LEU A 138 -12.41 6.61 4.87
N THR A 139 -13.31 6.26 5.79
CA THR A 139 -13.63 4.86 6.15
C THR A 139 -14.14 4.04 4.96
N ALA A 140 -14.69 4.69 3.93
CA ALA A 140 -15.17 4.07 2.70
C ALA A 140 -14.05 3.67 1.74
N PHE A 141 -12.79 4.01 2.03
CA PHE A 141 -11.64 3.82 1.13
C PHE A 141 -10.65 2.80 1.69
N VAL A 142 -10.07 2.00 0.79
CA VAL A 142 -8.81 1.32 1.05
C VAL A 142 -7.70 2.35 0.89
N VAL A 143 -7.04 2.72 1.99
CA VAL A 143 -5.93 3.67 1.97
C VAL A 143 -4.66 2.95 1.54
N VAL A 144 -4.00 3.47 0.51
CA VAL A 144 -2.75 2.95 -0.05
C VAL A 144 -1.68 4.02 0.16
N ASP A 145 -0.99 3.93 1.28
CA ASP A 145 0.11 4.83 1.65
C ASP A 145 1.43 4.04 1.79
N PRO A 146 2.42 4.26 0.91
CA PRO A 146 3.74 3.65 1.04
C PRO A 146 4.49 4.02 2.33
N ASP A 147 4.19 5.16 2.95
CA ASP A 147 4.71 5.52 4.28
C ASP A 147 4.04 4.66 5.37
N GLU A 148 2.74 4.30 5.30
CA GLU A 148 2.13 3.34 6.24
C GLU A 148 2.62 1.90 6.02
N ILE A 149 2.69 1.47 4.75
CA ILE A 149 3.09 0.10 4.39
C ILE A 149 4.48 -0.24 4.91
N ARG A 150 5.45 0.69 4.85
CA ARG A 150 6.80 0.40 5.32
C ARG A 150 6.86 0.14 6.83
N HIS A 151 5.98 0.76 7.63
CA HIS A 151 5.93 0.52 9.07
C HIS A 151 5.48 -0.92 9.39
N LEU A 152 4.84 -1.61 8.43
CA LEU A 152 4.45 -3.01 8.55
C LEU A 152 5.58 -3.98 8.14
N LEU A 153 6.70 -3.47 7.61
CA LEU A 153 7.88 -4.28 7.30
C LEU A 153 8.69 -4.51 8.58
N PRO A 154 9.00 -5.76 8.94
CA PRO A 154 9.62 -6.08 10.23
C PRO A 154 10.99 -5.42 10.39
N GLU A 155 11.73 -5.17 9.31
CA GLU A 155 13.05 -4.53 9.35
C GLU A 155 13.04 -2.99 9.38
N PHE A 156 11.88 -2.33 9.23
CA PHE A 156 11.85 -0.89 9.02
C PHE A 156 12.42 -0.08 10.19
N HIS A 157 12.11 -0.49 11.43
CA HIS A 157 12.64 0.16 12.63
C HIS A 157 14.18 0.13 12.67
N VAL A 158 14.79 -0.98 12.24
CA VAL A 158 16.26 -1.11 12.17
C VAL A 158 16.85 -0.13 11.16
N TYR A 159 16.20 0.06 10.00
CA TYR A 159 16.68 1.06 9.04
C TYR A 159 16.60 2.49 9.59
N VAL A 160 15.55 2.81 10.36
CA VAL A 160 15.40 4.14 10.99
C VAL A 160 16.49 4.37 12.04
N GLU A 161 16.81 3.36 12.85
CA GLU A 161 17.87 3.43 13.86
C GLU A 161 19.27 3.57 13.24
N GLU A 162 19.56 2.81 12.18
CA GLU A 162 20.88 2.76 11.55
C GLU A 162 21.13 3.97 10.63
N ASN A 163 20.16 4.34 9.79
CA ASN A 163 20.27 5.48 8.90
C ASN A 163 18.90 6.11 8.58
N PRO A 164 18.43 7.06 9.41
CA PRO A 164 17.11 7.67 9.26
C PRO A 164 16.87 8.36 7.92
N VAL A 165 17.94 8.86 7.28
CA VAL A 165 17.87 9.53 5.97
C VAL A 165 17.61 8.51 4.86
N LEU A 166 18.26 7.35 4.92
CA LEU A 166 18.14 6.30 3.90
C LEU A 166 17.01 5.32 4.15
N ALA A 167 16.45 5.24 5.37
CA ALA A 167 15.41 4.28 5.72
C ALA A 167 14.23 4.27 4.75
N GLY A 168 13.84 5.46 4.27
CA GLY A 168 12.78 5.59 3.28
C GLY A 168 13.16 5.06 1.90
N GLU A 169 14.41 5.25 1.47
CA GLU A 169 14.91 4.75 0.19
C GLU A 169 15.11 3.23 0.22
N LEU A 170 15.66 2.69 1.32
CA LEU A 170 15.90 1.26 1.51
C LEU A 170 14.62 0.41 1.49
N THR A 171 13.46 1.01 1.78
CA THR A 171 12.15 0.35 1.72
C THR A 171 11.31 0.77 0.51
N ARG A 172 11.73 1.77 -0.26
CA ARG A 172 10.92 2.42 -1.31
C ARG A 172 10.33 1.43 -2.31
N LYS A 173 11.17 0.56 -2.86
CA LYS A 173 10.73 -0.38 -3.91
C LYS A 173 9.72 -1.40 -3.39
N GLU A 174 9.98 -2.00 -2.22
CA GLU A 174 9.06 -3.00 -1.68
C GLU A 174 7.74 -2.39 -1.20
N ALA A 175 7.79 -1.24 -0.53
CA ALA A 175 6.56 -0.53 -0.15
C ALA A 175 5.74 -0.13 -1.40
N GLY A 176 6.41 0.33 -2.46
CA GLY A 176 5.77 0.60 -3.75
C GLY A 176 5.18 -0.65 -4.42
N TYR A 177 5.89 -1.79 -4.37
CA TYR A 177 5.42 -3.07 -4.88
C TYR A 177 4.14 -3.54 -4.18
N ILE A 178 4.12 -3.47 -2.84
CA ILE A 178 2.93 -3.81 -2.04
C ILE A 178 1.79 -2.83 -2.35
N ALA A 179 2.08 -1.53 -2.46
CA ALA A 179 1.08 -0.51 -2.78
C ALA A 179 0.41 -0.77 -4.14
N GLU A 180 1.18 -1.11 -5.17
CA GLU A 180 0.64 -1.41 -6.50
C GLU A 180 -0.27 -2.65 -6.49
N ILE A 181 0.13 -3.71 -5.78
CA ILE A 181 -0.70 -4.91 -5.62
C ILE A 181 -1.97 -4.59 -4.84
N LEU A 182 -1.86 -3.83 -3.74
CA LEU A 182 -3.00 -3.45 -2.92
C LEU A 182 -4.02 -2.61 -3.72
N THR A 183 -3.54 -1.64 -4.50
CA THR A 183 -4.39 -0.84 -5.40
C THR A 183 -5.12 -1.74 -6.39
N LEU A 184 -4.40 -2.60 -7.12
CA LEU A 184 -5.03 -3.49 -8.11
C LEU A 184 -5.99 -4.48 -7.47
N ALA A 185 -5.65 -5.05 -6.31
CA ALA A 185 -6.53 -5.97 -5.58
C ALA A 185 -7.82 -5.27 -5.11
N ALA A 186 -7.71 -4.03 -4.62
CA ALA A 186 -8.86 -3.23 -4.21
C ALA A 186 -9.77 -2.88 -5.39
N LEU A 187 -9.19 -2.46 -6.52
CA LEU A 187 -9.94 -2.15 -7.74
C LEU A 187 -10.59 -3.39 -8.36
N GLN A 188 -9.90 -4.53 -8.40
CA GLN A 188 -10.48 -5.82 -8.84
C GLN A 188 -11.63 -6.27 -7.93
N ALA A 189 -11.59 -5.92 -6.64
CA ALA A 189 -12.69 -6.14 -5.69
C ALA A 189 -13.80 -5.08 -5.77
N GLY A 190 -13.70 -4.12 -6.69
CA GLY A 190 -14.65 -3.04 -6.90
C GLY A 190 -14.67 -2.00 -5.78
N LYS A 191 -13.64 -1.93 -4.93
CA LYS A 191 -13.61 -1.02 -3.77
C LYS A 191 -13.15 0.38 -4.15
N ASN A 192 -13.48 1.36 -3.29
CA ASN A 192 -12.83 2.66 -3.37
C ASN A 192 -11.38 2.57 -2.90
N VAL A 193 -10.51 3.36 -3.52
CA VAL A 193 -9.08 3.44 -3.20
C VAL A 193 -8.69 4.90 -2.97
N LEU A 194 -7.97 5.18 -1.88
CA LEU A 194 -7.28 6.45 -1.68
C LEU A 194 -5.78 6.18 -1.79
N GLN A 195 -5.14 6.65 -2.85
CA GLN A 195 -3.71 6.50 -3.08
C GLN A 195 -2.98 7.75 -2.58
N ASP A 196 -2.16 7.61 -1.53
CA ASP A 196 -1.34 8.72 -1.05
C ASP A 196 -0.07 8.88 -1.90
N GLY A 197 0.21 10.12 -2.29
CA GLY A 197 1.39 10.42 -3.08
C GLY A 197 1.66 11.91 -3.21
N SER A 198 2.77 12.24 -3.89
CA SER A 198 3.05 13.61 -4.30
C SER A 198 2.36 13.96 -5.61
N LEU A 199 2.09 12.98 -6.47
CA LEU A 199 1.56 13.14 -7.82
C LEU A 199 2.46 14.01 -8.73
N ARG A 200 3.79 13.99 -8.51
CA ARG A 200 4.75 14.88 -9.19
C ARG A 200 5.08 14.54 -10.65
N ASP A 201 4.82 13.31 -11.10
CA ASP A 201 5.19 12.81 -12.43
C ASP A 201 3.97 12.77 -13.37
N SER A 202 3.68 13.88 -14.05
CA SER A 202 2.50 13.99 -14.90
C SER A 202 2.50 13.02 -16.08
N ASP A 203 3.66 12.66 -16.61
CA ASP A 203 3.74 11.81 -17.82
C ASP A 203 3.40 10.37 -17.49
N TRP A 204 3.93 9.88 -16.36
CA TRP A 204 3.56 8.58 -15.83
C TRP A 204 2.07 8.53 -15.45
N TYR A 205 1.58 9.52 -14.69
CA TYR A 205 0.19 9.52 -14.23
C TYR A 205 -0.83 9.69 -15.36
N GLN A 206 -0.52 10.40 -16.44
CA GLN A 206 -1.37 10.44 -17.63
C GLN A 206 -1.61 9.05 -18.22
N THR A 207 -0.52 8.28 -18.36
CA THR A 207 -0.58 6.91 -18.86
C THR A 207 -1.35 6.01 -17.88
N TYR A 208 -1.10 6.18 -16.58
CA TYR A 208 -1.75 5.41 -15.54
C TYR A 208 -3.27 5.69 -15.48
N PHE A 209 -3.70 6.96 -15.52
CA PHE A 209 -5.11 7.34 -15.53
C PHE A 209 -5.84 6.78 -16.74
N ALA A 210 -5.23 6.85 -17.93
CA ALA A 210 -5.79 6.28 -19.15
C ALA A 210 -5.94 4.75 -19.05
N ARG A 211 -4.92 4.06 -18.52
CA ARG A 211 -4.98 2.62 -18.25
C ARG A 211 -6.10 2.28 -17.26
N LEU A 212 -6.21 3.01 -16.16
CA LEU A 212 -7.27 2.79 -15.16
C LEU A 212 -8.67 2.93 -15.75
N ARG A 213 -8.92 3.94 -16.61
CA ARG A 213 -10.22 4.08 -17.31
C ARG A 213 -10.50 2.90 -18.24
N LYS A 214 -9.47 2.38 -18.91
CA LYS A 214 -9.60 1.23 -19.81
C LYS A 214 -9.87 -0.06 -19.05
N ASP A 215 -9.10 -0.31 -17.99
CA ASP A 215 -9.14 -1.56 -17.23
C ASP A 215 -10.37 -1.61 -16.29
N PHE A 216 -10.84 -0.44 -15.82
CA PHE A 216 -11.99 -0.30 -14.91
C PHE A 216 -12.97 0.78 -15.41
N PRO A 217 -13.87 0.49 -16.37
CA PRO A 217 -14.70 1.50 -17.03
C PRO A 217 -15.67 2.28 -16.12
N SER A 218 -16.07 1.72 -14.98
CA SER A 218 -16.94 2.39 -13.99
C SER A 218 -16.16 3.16 -12.92
N LEU A 219 -14.82 3.10 -12.94
CA LEU A 219 -13.97 3.74 -11.95
C LEU A 219 -13.92 5.25 -12.19
N ARG A 220 -14.37 6.00 -11.19
CA ARG A 220 -14.23 7.45 -11.13
C ARG A 220 -12.87 7.80 -10.54
N GLN A 221 -12.24 8.84 -11.05
CA GLN A 221 -10.91 9.29 -10.65
C GLN A 221 -11.02 10.69 -10.05
N ALA A 222 -10.35 10.93 -8.92
CA ALA A 222 -10.28 12.26 -8.32
C ALA A 222 -8.87 12.63 -7.86
N ILE A 223 -8.60 13.94 -7.82
CA ILE A 223 -7.39 14.50 -7.20
C ILE A 223 -7.80 15.43 -6.06
N LEU A 224 -7.25 15.18 -4.88
CA LEU A 224 -7.24 16.12 -3.76
C LEU A 224 -5.84 16.71 -3.64
N HIS A 225 -5.68 17.95 -4.10
CA HIS A 225 -4.40 18.68 -4.06
C HIS A 225 -4.30 19.51 -2.79
N ILE A 226 -3.43 19.10 -1.88
CA ILE A 226 -3.17 19.79 -0.62
C ILE A 226 -1.98 20.74 -0.81
N THR A 227 -2.23 22.02 -0.60
CA THR A 227 -1.23 23.09 -0.69
C THR A 227 -0.94 23.68 0.68
N ALA A 228 0.27 24.18 0.87
CA ALA A 228 0.64 24.97 2.03
C ALA A 228 1.77 25.95 1.66
N PRO A 229 1.92 27.08 2.38
CA PRO A 229 3.06 27.97 2.19
C PRO A 229 4.40 27.26 2.40
N ARG A 230 5.42 27.66 1.63
CA ARG A 230 6.77 27.07 1.67
C ARG A 230 7.34 26.91 3.07
N GLU A 231 7.31 27.97 3.87
CA GLU A 231 7.86 27.97 5.23
C GLU A 231 7.15 26.95 6.13
N ALA A 232 5.83 26.82 6.00
CA ALA A 232 5.06 25.82 6.74
C ALA A 232 5.43 24.39 6.29
N VAL A 233 5.64 24.16 4.99
CA VAL A 233 6.08 22.86 4.46
C VAL A 233 7.43 22.45 5.06
N LEU A 234 8.42 23.35 5.02
CA LEU A 234 9.76 23.10 5.55
C LEU A 234 9.73 22.86 7.06
N LYS A 235 9.02 23.72 7.81
CA LYS A 235 8.87 23.57 9.26
C LYS A 235 8.22 22.24 9.63
N ARG A 236 7.11 21.87 8.99
CA ARG A 236 6.40 20.61 9.24
C ARG A 236 7.25 19.39 8.88
N ALA A 237 8.06 19.47 7.82
CA ALA A 237 8.98 18.40 7.46
C ALA A 237 10.07 18.22 8.53
N ALA A 238 10.61 19.32 9.08
CA ALA A 238 11.57 19.28 10.17
C ALA A 238 10.93 18.75 11.47
N ASP A 239 9.75 19.23 11.84
CA ASP A 239 9.00 18.77 13.02
C ASP A 239 8.72 17.25 12.92
N ARG A 240 8.30 16.75 11.75
CA ARG A 240 8.08 15.32 11.49
C ARG A 240 9.37 14.51 11.61
N ALA A 241 10.50 15.05 11.19
CA ALA A 241 11.79 14.36 11.30
C ALA A 241 12.18 14.15 12.77
N LEU A 242 11.87 15.10 13.65
CA LEU A 242 12.12 14.98 15.09
C LEU A 242 11.25 13.88 15.73
N VAL A 243 10.00 13.74 15.29
CA VAL A 243 9.05 12.75 15.85
C VAL A 243 9.30 11.34 15.31
N THR A 244 9.51 11.23 13.99
CA THR A 244 9.54 9.92 13.29
C THR A 244 10.95 9.40 13.02
N GLY A 245 11.97 10.23 13.24
CA GLY A 245 13.34 9.98 12.80
C GLY A 245 13.56 10.17 11.29
N ARG A 246 12.51 10.14 10.44
CA ARG A 246 12.67 10.23 8.98
C ARG A 246 12.97 11.66 8.52
N VAL A 247 14.19 11.88 8.03
CA VAL A 247 14.61 13.15 7.44
C VAL A 247 14.37 13.13 5.92
N VAL A 248 13.73 14.18 5.41
CA VAL A 248 13.64 14.44 3.97
C VAL A 248 14.58 15.60 3.63
N PRO A 249 15.53 15.46 2.69
CA PRO A 249 16.42 16.55 2.32
C PRO A 249 15.67 17.78 1.79
N GLU A 250 16.13 18.97 2.13
CA GLU A 250 15.44 20.24 1.77
C GLU A 250 15.30 20.42 0.25
N HIS A 251 16.33 20.13 -0.53
CA HIS A 251 16.25 20.25 -2.00
C HIS A 251 15.14 19.37 -2.61
N ILE A 252 14.89 18.19 -2.04
CA ILE A 252 13.79 17.31 -2.47
C ILE A 252 12.42 17.92 -2.11
N LEU A 253 12.31 18.64 -0.99
CA LEU A 253 11.10 19.37 -0.62
C LEU A 253 10.85 20.53 -1.60
N GLU A 254 11.88 21.31 -1.92
CA GLU A 254 11.80 22.41 -2.89
C GLU A 254 11.37 21.92 -4.27
N GLU A 255 12.05 20.90 -4.80
CA GLU A 255 11.69 20.29 -6.08
C GLU A 255 10.24 19.81 -6.09
N ALA A 256 9.78 19.20 -4.99
CA ALA A 256 8.38 18.76 -4.89
C ALA A 256 7.40 19.94 -4.85
N MET A 257 7.71 21.03 -4.14
CA MET A 257 6.86 22.22 -4.10
C MET A 257 6.73 22.90 -5.46
N GLU A 258 7.75 22.78 -6.33
CA GLU A 258 7.71 23.31 -7.69
C GLU A 258 7.01 22.34 -8.68
N GLN A 259 7.34 21.05 -8.62
CA GLN A 259 6.88 20.04 -9.59
C GLN A 259 5.41 19.67 -9.39
N VAL A 260 4.96 19.51 -8.14
CA VAL A 260 3.59 19.02 -7.86
C VAL A 260 2.51 19.93 -8.43
N PRO A 261 2.54 21.27 -8.23
CA PRO A 261 1.52 22.15 -8.82
C PRO A 261 1.51 22.10 -10.35
N ARG A 262 2.67 21.95 -11.00
CA ARG A 262 2.76 21.79 -12.46
C ARG A 262 2.11 20.50 -12.92
N SER A 263 2.42 19.40 -12.25
CA SER A 263 1.83 18.09 -12.55
C SER A 263 0.32 18.10 -12.35
N VAL A 264 -0.17 18.60 -11.21
CA VAL A 264 -1.61 18.70 -10.91
C VAL A 264 -2.34 19.59 -11.93
N LYS A 265 -1.71 20.65 -12.44
CA LYS A 265 -2.30 21.48 -13.50
C LYS A 265 -2.56 20.70 -14.79
N ILE A 266 -1.72 19.72 -15.10
CA ILE A 266 -1.85 18.83 -16.27
C ILE A 266 -2.87 17.72 -16.00
N LEU A 267 -2.82 17.13 -14.81
CA LEU A 267 -3.60 15.95 -14.44
C LEU A 267 -5.04 16.28 -13.99
N GLY A 268 -5.25 17.43 -13.36
CA GLY A 268 -6.55 17.88 -12.83
C GLY A 268 -7.67 17.85 -13.87
N PRO A 269 -7.45 18.31 -15.11
CA PRO A 269 -8.46 18.21 -16.18
C PRO A 269 -8.78 16.79 -16.67
N LEU A 270 -7.98 15.78 -16.31
CA LEU A 270 -8.14 14.39 -16.80
C LEU A 270 -9.00 13.52 -15.86
N VAL A 271 -9.21 13.98 -14.63
CA VAL A 271 -9.98 13.28 -13.60
C VAL A 271 -11.42 13.77 -13.54
N ASP A 272 -12.30 12.95 -12.97
CA ASP A 272 -13.74 13.26 -12.89
C ASP A 272 -14.03 14.29 -11.80
N TYR A 273 -13.13 14.43 -10.81
CA TYR A 273 -13.21 15.48 -9.80
C TYR A 273 -11.83 15.96 -9.35
N TYR A 274 -11.69 17.27 -9.17
CA TYR A 274 -10.48 17.88 -8.66
C TYR A 274 -10.81 18.93 -7.61
N ALA A 275 -10.17 18.83 -6.46
CA ALA A 275 -10.23 19.83 -5.40
C ALA A 275 -8.83 20.29 -4.99
N GLU A 276 -8.71 21.59 -4.73
CA GLU A 276 -7.52 22.19 -4.13
C GLU A 276 -7.86 22.64 -2.71
N LEU A 277 -7.07 22.16 -1.76
CA LEU A 277 -7.27 22.29 -0.33
C LEU A 277 -6.07 23.01 0.26
N ASN A 278 -6.26 24.24 0.74
CA ASN A 278 -5.19 25.04 1.30
C ASN A 278 -5.10 24.83 2.82
N ASN A 279 -3.93 24.37 3.27
CA ASN A 279 -3.57 24.12 4.66
C ASN A 279 -2.58 25.19 5.15
N ALA A 280 -3.08 26.43 5.22
CA ALA A 280 -2.32 27.58 5.69
C ALA A 280 -1.94 27.45 7.18
N PRO A 281 -0.76 27.95 7.59
CA PRO A 281 -0.45 28.08 9.01
C PRO A 281 -1.47 29.02 9.68
N ASP A 282 -1.79 28.73 10.94
CA ASP A 282 -2.68 29.52 11.79
C ASP A 282 -4.14 29.66 11.33
N ALA A 283 -4.51 29.04 10.21
CA ALA A 283 -5.90 28.93 9.79
C ALA A 283 -6.70 28.03 10.75
N THR A 284 -7.91 28.46 11.10
CA THR A 284 -8.81 27.68 11.97
C THR A 284 -9.42 26.46 11.25
N ASP A 285 -9.36 26.45 9.92
CA ASP A 285 -9.87 25.39 9.07
C ASP A 285 -9.05 25.26 7.78
N ILE A 286 -9.20 24.11 7.11
CA ILE A 286 -8.77 23.93 5.73
C ILE A 286 -9.65 24.80 4.83
N GLU A 287 -9.06 25.42 3.82
CA GLU A 287 -9.78 26.21 2.83
C GLU A 287 -9.97 25.41 1.53
N LEU A 288 -11.20 25.38 1.02
CA LEU A 288 -11.51 24.79 -0.29
C LEU A 288 -11.32 25.86 -1.37
N MET A 289 -10.21 25.79 -2.09
CA MET A 289 -9.82 26.78 -3.10
C MET A 289 -10.40 26.49 -4.47
N LYS A 290 -10.48 25.21 -4.82
CA LYS A 290 -11.04 24.73 -6.09
C LYS A 290 -12.00 23.57 -5.85
N PRO A 291 -13.10 23.48 -6.62
CA PRO A 291 -13.54 24.43 -7.65
C PRO A 291 -13.89 25.82 -7.10
N VAL A 292 -13.67 26.88 -7.88
CA VAL A 292 -13.95 28.26 -7.42
C VAL A 292 -15.44 28.41 -7.14
N GLY A 293 -15.79 28.94 -5.95
CA GLY A 293 -17.17 29.10 -5.51
C GLY A 293 -17.84 27.84 -4.99
N SER A 294 -17.11 26.72 -4.87
CA SER A 294 -17.61 25.52 -4.20
C SER A 294 -17.73 25.73 -2.68
N SER A 295 -18.67 25.02 -2.07
CA SER A 295 -18.86 24.95 -0.62
C SER A 295 -18.57 23.55 -0.09
N TRP A 296 -18.43 23.41 1.23
CA TRP A 296 -18.26 22.11 1.87
C TRP A 296 -19.46 21.18 1.68
N GLU A 297 -20.66 21.72 1.50
CA GLU A 297 -21.84 20.95 1.10
C GLU A 297 -21.62 20.34 -0.29
N THR A 298 -21.26 21.16 -1.28
CA THR A 298 -21.01 20.67 -2.65
C THR A 298 -19.85 19.68 -2.71
N PHE A 299 -18.81 19.87 -1.89
CA PHE A 299 -17.70 18.92 -1.77
C PHE A 299 -18.19 17.57 -1.21
N ARG A 300 -19.03 17.58 -0.16
CA ARG A 300 -19.57 16.35 0.44
C ARG A 300 -20.46 15.56 -0.52
N GLU A 301 -21.28 16.24 -1.31
CA GLU A 301 -22.17 15.58 -2.27
C GLU A 301 -21.41 14.69 -3.28
N VAL A 302 -20.17 15.04 -3.63
CA VAL A 302 -19.33 14.27 -4.58
C VAL A 302 -19.08 12.84 -4.07
N TRP A 303 -18.97 12.67 -2.76
CA TRP A 303 -18.56 11.43 -2.13
C TRP A 303 -19.73 10.55 -1.69
N LYS A 304 -20.97 11.00 -1.90
CA LYS A 304 -22.14 10.17 -1.60
C LYS A 304 -22.19 8.99 -2.55
N GLN A 305 -22.24 7.79 -1.97
CA GLN A 305 -22.29 6.54 -2.71
C GLN A 305 -23.37 5.63 -2.13
N THR A 306 -23.87 4.72 -2.97
CA THR A 306 -24.75 3.63 -2.56
C THR A 306 -23.98 2.33 -2.53
N VAL A 307 -24.36 1.44 -1.61
CA VAL A 307 -23.75 0.12 -1.50
C VAL A 307 -24.27 -0.78 -2.62
N ALA A 308 -23.38 -1.38 -3.42
CA ALA A 308 -23.75 -2.31 -4.48
C ALA A 308 -24.22 -3.68 -3.93
N TYR A 309 -23.67 -4.09 -2.79
CA TYR A 309 -24.02 -5.35 -2.13
C TYR A 309 -24.07 -5.19 -0.61
N VAL A 310 -25.26 -5.39 -0.05
CA VAL A 310 -25.48 -5.40 1.40
C VAL A 310 -25.20 -6.82 1.93
N PRO A 311 -24.16 -7.02 2.75
CA PRO A 311 -23.85 -8.31 3.34
C PRO A 311 -24.93 -8.69 4.37
N ARG A 312 -25.14 -10.01 4.56
CA ARG A 312 -26.12 -10.55 5.51
C ARG A 312 -25.44 -11.49 6.52
N GLY A 313 -26.10 -11.68 7.68
CA GLY A 313 -25.65 -12.60 8.73
C GLY A 313 -24.30 -12.22 9.32
N ARG A 314 -23.43 -13.22 9.55
CA ARG A 314 -22.11 -13.05 10.20
C ARG A 314 -21.26 -11.94 9.59
N LYS A 315 -21.26 -11.80 8.27
CA LYS A 315 -20.46 -10.76 7.59
C LYS A 315 -20.93 -9.35 7.92
N LEU A 316 -22.23 -9.15 8.12
CA LEU A 316 -22.76 -7.86 8.57
C LEU A 316 -22.35 -7.58 10.02
N GLU A 317 -22.46 -8.59 10.89
CA GLU A 317 -22.03 -8.47 12.29
C GLU A 317 -20.54 -8.11 12.43
N GLU A 318 -19.68 -8.72 11.60
CA GLU A 318 -18.24 -8.41 11.54
C GLU A 318 -18.01 -6.96 11.10
N ILE A 319 -18.69 -6.49 10.06
CA ILE A 319 -18.58 -5.11 9.57
C ILE A 319 -19.07 -4.12 10.62
N THR A 320 -20.20 -4.38 11.28
CA THR A 320 -20.74 -3.50 12.33
C THR A 320 -19.76 -3.38 13.50
N LYS A 321 -19.24 -4.50 14.01
CA LYS A 321 -18.24 -4.48 15.10
C LYS A 321 -16.97 -3.73 14.69
N LYS A 322 -16.51 -3.91 13.45
CA LYS A 322 -15.34 -3.20 12.94
C LYS A 322 -15.58 -1.69 12.84
N LEU A 323 -16.77 -1.28 12.41
CA LEU A 323 -17.16 0.13 12.38
C LEU A 323 -17.19 0.74 13.79
N GLU A 324 -17.82 0.06 14.76
CA GLU A 324 -17.89 0.50 16.16
C GLU A 324 -16.49 0.70 16.78
N SER A 325 -15.59 -0.27 16.58
CA SER A 325 -14.21 -0.19 17.10
C SER A 325 -13.41 0.99 16.54
N ARG A 326 -13.72 1.42 15.32
CA ARG A 326 -13.07 2.57 14.66
C ARG A 326 -13.60 3.90 15.18
N THR A 327 -14.91 4.01 15.35
CA THR A 327 -15.54 5.20 15.93
C THR A 327 -15.04 5.44 17.35
N SER A 328 -14.82 4.39 18.15
CA SER A 328 -14.22 4.52 19.48
C SER A 328 -12.75 4.94 19.43
N SER A 329 -11.94 4.36 18.53
CA SER A 329 -10.51 4.74 18.42
C SER A 329 -10.28 6.18 17.91
N SER A 330 -11.22 6.73 17.15
CA SER A 330 -11.16 8.10 16.65
C SER A 330 -11.42 9.15 17.75
N MET A 331 -12.02 8.77 18.89
CA MET A 331 -12.28 9.70 20.00
C MET A 331 -11.09 9.82 20.96
N ASP A 332 -10.18 8.86 20.97
CA ASP A 332 -9.02 8.82 21.89
C ASP A 332 -7.72 9.40 21.27
N GLY A 333 -7.73 9.75 19.97
CA GLY A 333 -6.54 10.16 19.20
C GLY A 333 -6.20 11.65 19.20
N ASP A 334 -6.89 12.49 19.98
CA ASP A 334 -6.72 13.96 19.98
C ASP A 334 -5.44 14.46 20.70
N HIS A 335 -4.53 13.57 21.07
CA HIS A 335 -3.26 13.89 21.73
C HIS A 335 -2.07 13.14 21.08
N ALA A 336 -1.63 13.56 19.90
CA ALA A 336 -0.27 13.33 19.40
C ALA A 336 0.12 14.36 18.34
#